data_AF-A0A069QEP0-F1
#
_entry.id   AF-A0A069QEP0-F1
#
_cell.length_a   1.000
_cell.length_b   1.000
_cell.length_c   1.000
_cell.angle_alpha   90.00
_cell.angle_beta   90.00
_cell.angle_gamma   90.00
#
_symmetry.space_group_name_H-M   'P 1'
#
loop_
_entity.id
_entity.type
_entity.pdbx_description
1 polymer ?
#
loop_
_entity_poly.entity_id
_entity_poly.type
_entity_poly.pdbx_seq_one_letter_code
_entity_poly.pdbx_strand_id
1 'polypeptide(L)'
;MMKKTLYSICALAFGLTASAQIMNTPKGKLIDNMYRSSDSWVKRGWTGTEPGRYEGLVSKIVVGDDNCLYVYNPLSGLDSKSWLKLDKVSEGKYKAALPQVIHKDNNGDDDDSDSGSSERIFKLNRMSIKDNNEYEVVAAEKNFMEFSWDGQTLKMLGTGSKNEILGAVYNNKTWDSQYGDWDITIQTFKEKPVTPPSSAQKKQYTLTSKTETSPRIVEAAFDNNDIYLKGLFKSAKLANVWVKLTTDGNKAVMPTNQYLGTTVKTDFKSYSNDMAEYHTYAAAFNNETTIADKLEFSINPTTGVLSNNNMLKVVLGKSSSTNIPKEDFGTLESLVLTPYLQKAGNPEKPTLHYCSASESYDYSLTTITLAFYVKSVDVDGNYLDPNKMYYNVYVNDSKEPFKFTRTKFPYIEKDMTNIPFNYQDKKNDDIKIAGDQRILHFYDASIKKLSIVMVYEADGKQYSSEPMTTQVVTTGIDNATINNTTTEQYYSVDGCRRQQPQKGLNIVKSSNGTTKKVLVK
;
A
#
# COMPACT_ATOMS: atom_id res chain seq x y z
N MET A 1 -38.40 1.10 77.12
CA MET A 1 -37.22 0.21 77.12
C MET A 1 -37.12 -0.49 75.77
N MET A 2 -35.93 -0.43 75.16
CA MET A 2 -35.29 -1.39 74.23
C MET A 2 -36.15 -2.10 73.15
N LYS A 3 -35.91 -1.82 71.84
CA LYS A 3 -34.90 -2.41 70.92
C LYS A 3 -35.19 -3.86 70.50
N LYS A 4 -34.92 -4.13 69.20
CA LYS A 4 -34.71 -5.41 68.47
C LYS A 4 -35.93 -5.87 67.65
N THR A 5 -35.84 -6.29 66.39
CA THR A 5 -34.76 -6.39 65.40
C THR A 5 -35.45 -6.57 64.04
N LEU A 6 -35.12 -5.72 63.07
CA LEU A 6 -35.30 -5.96 61.65
C LEU A 6 -34.10 -6.79 61.20
N TYR A 7 -34.23 -7.98 60.61
CA TYR A 7 -33.19 -8.57 59.76
C TYR A 7 -33.68 -9.79 58.97
N SER A 8 -33.18 -9.85 57.74
CA SER A 8 -33.10 -11.03 56.86
C SER A 8 -34.43 -11.43 56.21
N ILE A 9 -34.57 -11.52 54.88
CA ILE A 9 -33.71 -12.15 53.88
C ILE A 9 -33.94 -11.46 52.53
N CYS A 10 -32.88 -11.00 51.86
CA CYS A 10 -32.79 -10.95 50.40
C CYS A 10 -31.29 -10.89 50.05
N ALA A 11 -30.62 -12.02 50.25
CA ALA A 11 -29.28 -12.23 49.74
C ALA A 11 -29.36 -12.63 48.27
N LEU A 12 -28.62 -11.87 47.46
CA LEU A 12 -27.87 -12.29 46.28
C LEU A 12 -28.57 -13.17 45.22
N ALA A 13 -28.89 -12.51 44.11
CA ALA A 13 -28.62 -13.05 42.78
C ALA A 13 -28.06 -11.93 41.88
N PHE A 14 -26.83 -11.49 42.14
CA PHE A 14 -26.04 -10.78 41.13
C PHE A 14 -25.50 -11.83 40.15
N GLY A 15 -26.36 -12.26 39.22
CA GLY A 15 -25.89 -12.88 38.00
C GLY A 15 -25.10 -11.84 37.22
N LEU A 16 -23.79 -12.08 37.02
CA LEU A 16 -22.95 -11.34 36.09
C LEU A 16 -23.43 -11.60 34.66
N THR A 17 -24.53 -10.98 34.25
CA THR A 17 -24.87 -10.87 32.83
C THR A 17 -23.95 -9.81 32.24
N ALA A 18 -23.02 -10.21 31.36
CA ALA A 18 -22.23 -9.27 30.59
C ALA A 18 -23.16 -8.25 29.90
N SER A 19 -22.82 -6.97 29.94
CA SER A 19 -23.62 -5.94 29.25
C SER A 19 -23.67 -6.24 27.76
N ALA A 20 -24.85 -6.05 27.15
CA ALA A 20 -25.02 -6.15 25.71
C ALA A 20 -24.07 -5.16 24.99
N GLN A 21 -23.66 -5.53 23.77
CA GLN A 21 -22.81 -4.69 22.93
C GLN A 21 -23.53 -3.38 22.56
N ILE A 22 -22.89 -2.24 22.75
CA ILE A 22 -23.43 -0.93 22.41
C ILE A 22 -22.89 -0.53 21.04
N MET A 23 -23.73 -0.57 20.00
CA MET A 23 -23.34 -0.23 18.62
C MET A 23 -23.81 1.16 18.21
N ASN A 24 -25.04 1.52 18.58
CA ASN A 24 -25.60 2.83 18.28
C ASN A 24 -24.94 3.90 19.14
N THR A 25 -24.67 5.06 18.55
CA THR A 25 -24.17 6.23 19.28
C THR A 25 -25.12 6.56 20.45
N PRO A 26 -24.64 6.53 21.70
CA PRO A 26 -25.45 6.88 22.86
C PRO A 26 -25.97 8.32 22.81
N LYS A 27 -27.09 8.60 23.48
CA LYS A 27 -27.64 9.96 23.57
C LYS A 27 -26.75 10.84 24.44
N GLY A 28 -26.46 12.04 23.96
CA GLY A 28 -25.65 13.02 24.67
C GLY A 28 -24.82 13.87 23.72
N LYS A 29 -23.79 14.53 24.26
CA LYS A 29 -22.87 15.36 23.48
C LYS A 29 -21.73 14.51 22.93
N LEU A 30 -21.72 14.30 21.61
CA LEU A 30 -20.61 13.66 20.91
C LEU A 30 -19.41 14.61 20.78
N ILE A 31 -18.25 14.12 21.18
CA ILE A 31 -16.93 14.70 20.94
C ILE A 31 -16.22 13.74 19.99
N ASP A 32 -16.14 14.13 18.72
CA ASP A 32 -15.57 13.30 17.65
C ASP A 32 -14.11 13.72 17.35
N ASN A 33 -13.42 12.92 16.53
CA ASN A 33 -12.08 13.18 16.01
C ASN A 33 -11.07 13.45 17.14
N MET A 34 -11.18 12.69 18.23
CA MET A 34 -10.26 12.76 19.37
C MET A 34 -9.00 11.94 19.10
N TYR A 35 -7.89 12.37 19.70
CA TYR A 35 -6.59 11.74 19.55
C TYR A 35 -6.36 10.77 20.71
N ARG A 36 -6.25 9.47 20.41
CA ARG A 36 -5.99 8.41 21.38
C ARG A 36 -4.57 7.89 21.25
N SER A 37 -3.94 7.67 22.40
CA SER A 37 -2.71 6.90 22.49
C SER A 37 -2.85 5.82 23.56
N SER A 38 -2.24 4.66 23.34
CA SER A 38 -2.12 3.63 24.36
C SER A 38 -0.79 2.90 24.33
N ASP A 39 -0.26 2.59 25.51
CA ASP A 39 0.70 1.50 25.61
C ASP A 39 -0.06 0.17 25.60
N SER A 40 0.38 -0.75 24.76
CA SER A 40 -0.41 -1.90 24.33
C SER A 40 0.47 -3.07 23.89
N TRP A 41 -0.15 -4.25 23.82
CA TRP A 41 0.31 -5.31 22.92
C TRP A 41 0.08 -4.86 21.47
N VAL A 42 1.16 -4.66 20.72
CA VAL A 42 1.13 -4.25 19.31
C VAL A 42 1.37 -5.48 18.44
N LYS A 43 0.57 -5.62 17.38
CA LYS A 43 0.67 -6.74 16.43
C LYS A 43 2.02 -6.73 15.69
N ARG A 44 2.69 -7.89 15.66
CA ARG A 44 3.94 -8.17 14.94
C ARG A 44 3.72 -9.32 13.95
N GLY A 45 3.51 -8.98 12.69
CA GLY A 45 3.21 -9.96 11.64
C GLY A 45 1.83 -10.60 11.83
N TRP A 46 1.70 -11.88 11.45
CA TRP A 46 0.42 -12.58 11.44
C TRP A 46 -0.02 -13.12 12.82
N THR A 47 0.92 -13.56 13.66
CA THR A 47 0.60 -14.28 14.91
C THR A 47 1.30 -13.74 16.15
N GLY A 48 2.24 -12.80 15.99
CA GLY A 48 3.00 -12.26 17.11
C GLY A 48 2.41 -10.98 17.67
N THR A 49 2.63 -10.73 18.95
CA THR A 49 2.52 -9.40 19.57
C THR A 49 3.77 -9.07 20.37
N GLU A 50 4.02 -7.79 20.57
CA GLU A 50 5.08 -7.30 21.44
C GLU A 50 4.61 -6.06 22.22
N PRO A 51 5.19 -5.76 23.39
CA PRO A 51 4.89 -4.51 24.07
C PRO A 51 5.31 -3.34 23.19
N GLY A 52 4.41 -2.38 23.04
CA GLY A 52 4.63 -1.19 22.23
C GLY A 52 3.57 -0.15 22.51
N ARG A 53 3.38 0.73 21.52
CA ARG A 53 2.49 1.87 21.62
C ARG A 53 1.67 2.01 20.35
N TYR A 54 0.36 2.22 20.53
CA TYR A 54 -0.48 2.80 19.51
C TYR A 54 -0.55 4.31 19.73
N GLU A 55 -0.27 5.07 18.69
CA GLU A 55 -0.17 6.52 18.76
C GLU A 55 -1.10 7.15 17.71
N GLY A 56 -1.87 8.16 18.13
CA GLY A 56 -2.79 8.90 17.27
C GLY A 56 -3.95 8.10 16.68
N LEU A 57 -4.46 7.09 17.38
CA LEU A 57 -5.73 6.45 17.01
C LEU A 57 -6.88 7.47 17.03
N VAL A 58 -7.74 7.45 16.02
CA VAL A 58 -8.96 8.27 16.00
C VAL A 58 -9.98 7.66 16.96
N SER A 59 -10.47 8.45 17.90
CA SER A 59 -11.47 8.02 18.87
C SER A 59 -12.58 9.05 19.03
N LYS A 60 -13.63 8.66 19.75
CA LYS A 60 -14.81 9.47 20.02
C LYS A 60 -15.26 9.23 21.45
N ILE A 61 -15.77 10.28 22.10
CA ILE A 61 -16.41 10.18 23.41
C ILE A 61 -17.81 10.79 23.31
N VAL A 62 -18.82 10.11 23.85
CA VAL A 62 -20.11 10.74 24.16
C VAL A 62 -20.16 11.06 25.64
N VAL A 63 -20.43 12.32 25.97
CA VAL A 63 -20.87 12.73 27.31
C VAL A 63 -22.38 12.51 27.37
N GLY A 64 -22.78 11.41 28.03
CA GLY A 64 -24.16 10.93 28.02
C GLY A 64 -25.11 11.80 28.84
N ASP A 65 -26.37 11.85 28.40
CA ASP A 65 -27.45 12.51 29.16
C ASP A 65 -27.72 11.79 30.50
N ASP A 66 -27.27 10.54 30.62
CA ASP A 66 -27.33 9.71 31.84
C ASP A 66 -26.14 9.94 32.79
N ASN A 67 -25.33 10.97 32.54
CA ASN A 67 -24.08 11.30 33.22
C ASN A 67 -22.94 10.27 33.03
N CYS A 68 -23.10 9.26 32.18
CA CYS A 68 -22.01 8.34 31.84
C CYS A 68 -21.12 8.90 30.72
N LEU A 69 -19.93 8.32 30.55
CA LEU A 69 -19.14 8.49 29.34
C LEU A 69 -19.21 7.24 28.50
N TYR A 70 -19.12 7.41 27.18
CA TYR A 70 -19.02 6.30 26.25
C TYR A 70 -17.83 6.49 25.33
N VAL A 71 -16.93 5.51 25.31
CA VAL A 71 -15.70 5.54 24.51
C VAL A 71 -15.84 4.66 23.28
N TYR A 72 -15.74 5.24 22.10
CA TYR A 72 -15.81 4.51 20.83
C TYR A 72 -14.48 3.82 20.51
N ASN A 73 -14.55 2.57 20.05
CA ASN A 73 -13.38 1.74 19.78
C ASN A 73 -12.39 1.74 20.96
N PRO A 74 -12.83 1.21 22.12
CA PRO A 74 -12.16 1.40 23.41
C PRO A 74 -10.81 0.68 23.55
N LEU A 75 -10.47 -0.22 22.61
CA LEU A 75 -9.29 -1.07 22.65
C LEU A 75 -8.44 -0.84 21.41
N SER A 76 -7.12 -0.76 21.56
CA SER A 76 -6.21 -0.57 20.42
C SER A 76 -6.06 -1.83 19.57
N GLY A 77 -5.78 -1.63 18.27
CA GLY A 77 -5.65 -2.71 17.29
C GLY A 77 -6.95 -3.41 16.88
N LEU A 78 -8.06 -3.16 17.59
CA LEU A 78 -9.38 -3.72 17.31
C LEU A 78 -10.38 -2.62 16.88
N ASP A 79 -10.80 -2.65 15.61
CA ASP A 79 -11.92 -1.82 15.13
C ASP A 79 -13.25 -2.45 15.54
N SER A 80 -13.57 -2.33 16.83
CA SER A 80 -14.75 -2.97 17.44
C SER A 80 -16.09 -2.44 16.93
N LYS A 81 -16.09 -1.20 16.41
CA LYS A 81 -17.25 -0.38 16.03
C LYS A 81 -18.31 -0.27 17.13
N SER A 82 -17.86 -0.27 18.39
CA SER A 82 -18.70 -0.30 19.58
C SER A 82 -18.29 0.75 20.61
N TRP A 83 -19.10 0.89 21.65
CA TRP A 83 -18.91 1.83 22.75
C TRP A 83 -18.67 1.09 24.06
N LEU A 84 -17.61 1.46 24.79
CA LEU A 84 -17.43 1.10 26.20
C LEU A 84 -18.14 2.13 27.08
N LYS A 85 -19.01 1.68 27.98
CA LYS A 85 -19.66 2.55 28.96
C LYS A 85 -18.78 2.73 30.20
N LEU A 86 -18.65 3.98 30.66
CA LEU A 86 -18.02 4.35 31.92
C LEU A 86 -19.05 5.04 32.82
N ASP A 87 -19.34 4.44 33.97
CA ASP A 87 -20.23 5.00 34.98
C ASP A 87 -19.52 6.13 35.74
N LYS A 88 -20.24 7.23 36.00
CA LYS A 88 -19.71 8.32 36.83
C LYS A 88 -19.65 7.89 38.29
N VAL A 89 -18.46 7.98 38.88
CA VAL A 89 -18.24 7.71 40.31
C VAL A 89 -18.35 9.01 41.11
N SER A 90 -17.70 10.06 40.63
CA SER A 90 -17.76 11.42 41.18
C SER A 90 -17.31 12.41 40.10
N GLU A 91 -17.26 13.71 40.42
CA GLU A 91 -16.81 14.70 39.43
C GLU A 91 -15.40 14.38 38.93
N GLY A 92 -15.26 14.31 37.61
CA GLY A 92 -14.02 13.94 36.92
C GLY A 92 -13.53 12.50 37.14
N LYS A 93 -14.28 11.61 37.82
CA LYS A 93 -13.91 10.20 38.02
C LYS A 93 -14.97 9.25 37.49
N TYR A 94 -14.53 8.31 36.68
CA TYR A 94 -15.38 7.36 35.96
C TYR A 94 -14.86 5.93 36.11
N LYS A 95 -15.74 4.95 35.93
CA LYS A 95 -15.43 3.54 36.10
C LYS A 95 -16.09 2.70 35.00
N ALA A 96 -15.31 1.92 34.27
CA ALA A 96 -15.83 0.82 33.46
C ALA A 96 -16.07 -0.40 34.37
N ALA A 97 -17.32 -0.75 34.65
CA ALA A 97 -17.63 -2.06 35.22
C ALA A 97 -17.48 -3.12 34.12
N LEU A 98 -16.72 -4.19 34.38
CA LEU A 98 -16.38 -5.24 33.40
C LEU A 98 -16.87 -6.62 33.89
N PRO A 99 -17.22 -7.57 32.99
CA PRO A 99 -17.04 -7.52 31.54
C PRO A 99 -18.10 -6.71 30.78
N GLN A 100 -17.69 -6.08 29.66
CA GLN A 100 -18.59 -5.51 28.65
C GLN A 100 -18.29 -6.11 27.27
N VAL A 101 -19.34 -6.48 26.52
CA VAL A 101 -19.18 -6.99 25.15
C VAL A 101 -18.84 -5.83 24.21
N ILE A 102 -17.77 -5.95 23.44
CA ILE A 102 -17.32 -4.91 22.50
C ILE A 102 -17.29 -5.36 21.04
N HIS A 103 -17.13 -6.64 20.76
CA HIS A 103 -17.05 -7.12 19.39
C HIS A 103 -17.69 -8.49 19.23
N LYS A 104 -18.26 -8.72 18.06
CA LYS A 104 -18.86 -9.98 17.65
C LYS A 104 -18.53 -10.22 16.18
N ASP A 105 -18.13 -11.45 15.84
CA ASP A 105 -17.95 -11.88 14.46
C ASP A 105 -18.36 -13.36 14.30
N ASN A 106 -18.35 -13.86 13.08
CA ASN A 106 -18.67 -15.25 12.76
C ASN A 106 -17.42 -15.95 12.19
N ASN A 107 -16.27 -15.80 12.88
CA ASN A 107 -15.00 -16.43 12.51
C ASN A 107 -14.54 -17.39 13.62
N GLY A 108 -15.47 -18.03 14.33
CA GLY A 108 -15.17 -19.07 15.30
C GLY A 108 -14.66 -20.34 14.63
N ASP A 109 -14.07 -21.23 15.43
CA ASP A 109 -13.31 -22.40 14.96
C ASP A 109 -14.08 -23.22 13.92
N ASP A 110 -13.48 -23.36 12.73
CA ASP A 110 -13.93 -24.09 11.54
C ASP A 110 -13.16 -25.43 11.43
N ASP A 111 -13.00 -26.14 12.56
CA ASP A 111 -12.21 -27.39 12.59
C ASP A 111 -12.96 -28.62 12.05
N ASP A 112 -14.24 -28.49 11.66
CA ASP A 112 -15.02 -29.55 11.01
C ASP A 112 -15.63 -29.03 9.70
N SER A 113 -15.29 -29.69 8.59
CA SER A 113 -15.62 -29.32 7.20
C SER A 113 -17.11 -29.33 6.83
N ASP A 114 -18.01 -29.43 7.81
CA ASP A 114 -19.47 -29.45 7.65
C ASP A 114 -20.23 -28.59 8.68
N SER A 115 -19.55 -27.82 9.53
CA SER A 115 -20.20 -26.89 10.46
C SER A 115 -19.75 -25.46 10.20
N GLY A 116 -20.64 -24.61 9.70
CA GLY A 116 -20.29 -23.21 9.49
C GLY A 116 -19.95 -22.50 10.80
N SER A 117 -18.86 -21.74 10.84
CA SER A 117 -18.96 -20.33 11.22
C SER A 117 -19.52 -20.04 12.62
N SER A 118 -18.92 -20.48 13.73
CA SER A 118 -19.45 -20.17 15.07
C SER A 118 -19.27 -18.69 15.47
N GLU A 119 -20.25 -18.10 16.17
CA GLU A 119 -20.19 -16.71 16.63
C GLU A 119 -19.09 -16.54 17.70
N ARG A 120 -18.18 -15.59 17.49
CA ARG A 120 -17.22 -15.16 18.50
C ARG A 120 -17.71 -13.92 19.23
N ILE A 121 -17.65 -13.95 20.56
CA ILE A 121 -18.01 -12.80 21.41
C ILE A 121 -16.79 -12.34 22.18
N PHE A 122 -16.37 -11.10 21.94
CA PHE A 122 -15.25 -10.46 22.62
C PHE A 122 -15.75 -9.56 23.76
N LYS A 123 -15.25 -9.84 24.97
CA LYS A 123 -15.54 -9.07 26.18
C LYS A 123 -14.28 -8.40 26.70
N LEU A 124 -14.37 -7.11 27.03
CA LEU A 124 -13.31 -6.42 27.75
C LEU A 124 -13.30 -6.82 29.23
N ASN A 125 -12.11 -7.09 29.77
CA ASN A 125 -11.88 -7.41 31.17
C ASN A 125 -10.63 -6.68 31.68
N ARG A 126 -10.58 -6.42 32.99
CA ARG A 126 -9.30 -6.18 33.66
C ARG A 126 -8.61 -7.53 33.83
N MET A 127 -7.35 -7.59 33.43
CA MET A 127 -6.57 -8.81 33.48
C MET A 127 -5.22 -8.55 34.14
N SER A 128 -4.73 -9.52 34.91
CA SER A 128 -3.41 -9.46 35.56
C SER A 128 -2.50 -10.51 34.94
N ILE A 129 -1.21 -10.18 34.85
CA ILE A 129 -0.19 -11.09 34.33
C ILE A 129 -0.02 -12.28 35.29
N LYS A 130 0.06 -13.49 34.72
CA LYS A 130 0.33 -14.72 35.45
C LYS A 130 1.81 -15.12 35.32
N ASP A 131 2.26 -15.41 34.10
CA ASP A 131 3.65 -15.69 33.73
C ASP A 131 3.83 -15.55 32.21
N ASN A 132 5.05 -15.33 31.70
CA ASN A 132 5.39 -15.32 30.26
C ASN A 132 4.47 -14.47 29.36
N ASN A 133 3.95 -13.35 29.88
CA ASN A 133 2.96 -12.48 29.20
C ASN A 133 1.61 -13.17 28.92
N GLU A 134 1.26 -14.20 29.68
CA GLU A 134 -0.10 -14.72 29.78
C GLU A 134 -0.87 -13.97 30.86
N TYR A 135 -2.18 -13.83 30.66
CA TYR A 135 -3.05 -13.03 31.51
C TYR A 135 -4.28 -13.83 31.97
N GLU A 136 -4.73 -13.56 33.19
CA GLU A 136 -5.99 -14.05 33.72
C GLU A 136 -6.92 -12.90 34.09
N VAL A 137 -8.23 -13.14 33.95
CA VAL A 137 -9.25 -12.18 34.38
C VAL A 137 -9.18 -12.08 35.91
N VAL A 138 -9.11 -10.84 36.42
CA VAL A 138 -9.09 -10.61 37.86
C VAL A 138 -10.41 -11.05 38.52
N ALA A 139 -10.39 -11.25 39.84
CA ALA A 139 -11.59 -11.56 40.60
C ALA A 139 -12.73 -10.56 40.33
N ALA A 140 -13.98 -11.04 40.31
CA ALA A 140 -15.13 -10.30 39.81
C ALA A 140 -15.33 -8.93 40.49
N GLU A 141 -15.06 -8.83 41.79
CA GLU A 141 -15.15 -7.58 42.57
C GLU A 141 -14.08 -6.55 42.21
N LYS A 142 -13.01 -6.97 41.53
CA LYS A 142 -11.90 -6.15 41.03
C LYS A 142 -11.97 -5.92 39.52
N ASN A 143 -12.90 -6.56 38.81
CA ASN A 143 -13.00 -6.51 37.35
C ASN A 143 -13.63 -5.19 36.88
N PHE A 144 -12.82 -4.13 36.96
CA PHE A 144 -13.18 -2.80 36.51
C PHE A 144 -11.93 -1.99 36.19
N MET A 145 -12.10 -0.96 35.37
CA MET A 145 -11.06 0.02 35.06
C MET A 145 -11.52 1.42 35.47
N GLU A 146 -10.64 2.19 36.09
CA GLU A 146 -10.92 3.55 36.52
C GLU A 146 -10.37 4.56 35.52
N PHE A 147 -11.05 5.70 35.39
CA PHE A 147 -10.69 6.75 34.46
C PHE A 147 -10.87 8.13 35.12
N SER A 148 -10.03 9.08 34.71
CA SER A 148 -10.21 10.50 34.99
C SER A 148 -10.65 11.23 33.72
N TRP A 149 -11.51 12.24 33.87
CA TRP A 149 -12.01 13.08 32.77
C TRP A 149 -12.09 14.53 33.21
N ASP A 150 -11.46 15.44 32.46
CA ASP A 150 -11.46 16.88 32.75
C ASP A 150 -12.30 17.72 31.76
N GLY A 151 -13.07 17.05 30.88
CA GLY A 151 -13.80 17.70 29.78
C GLY A 151 -13.02 17.77 28.46
N GLN A 152 -11.72 17.49 28.47
CA GLN A 152 -10.84 17.48 27.29
C GLN A 152 -10.04 16.19 27.17
N THR A 153 -9.60 15.60 28.28
CA THR A 153 -8.71 14.43 28.34
C THR A 153 -9.30 13.36 29.23
N LEU A 154 -9.46 12.17 28.68
CA LEU A 154 -9.81 10.93 29.38
C LEU A 154 -8.53 10.13 29.59
N LYS A 155 -8.20 9.78 30.83
CA LYS A 155 -7.02 8.98 31.15
C LYS A 155 -7.38 7.77 32.01
N MET A 156 -6.93 6.60 31.60
CA MET A 156 -7.03 5.36 32.36
C MET A 156 -6.12 5.39 33.60
N LEU A 157 -6.62 4.89 34.73
CA LEU A 157 -5.95 4.91 36.02
C LEU A 157 -5.57 3.49 36.46
N GLY A 158 -4.46 3.37 37.19
CA GLY A 158 -4.18 2.21 38.05
C GLY A 158 -3.44 1.02 37.42
N THR A 159 -3.12 1.03 36.12
CA THR A 159 -2.40 -0.08 35.45
C THR A 159 -0.93 0.24 35.19
N GLY A 160 -0.64 1.38 34.55
CA GLY A 160 0.70 2.01 34.39
C GLY A 160 1.82 1.15 33.79
N SER A 161 1.56 -0.13 33.51
CA SER A 161 2.52 -1.13 33.10
C SER A 161 1.77 -2.34 32.54
N LYS A 162 2.46 -3.17 31.77
CA LYS A 162 1.89 -4.41 31.20
C LYS A 162 1.48 -5.46 32.25
N ASN A 163 1.71 -5.26 33.54
CA ASN A 163 1.32 -6.24 34.57
C ASN A 163 -0.21 -6.30 34.76
N GLU A 164 -0.91 -5.22 34.42
CA GLU A 164 -2.37 -5.17 34.44
C GLU A 164 -2.87 -4.50 33.16
N ILE A 165 -3.80 -5.14 32.46
CA ILE A 165 -4.29 -4.67 31.16
C ILE A 165 -5.81 -4.61 31.13
N LEU A 166 -6.34 -3.73 30.28
CA LEU A 166 -7.67 -3.85 29.70
C LEU A 166 -7.55 -4.77 28.48
N GLY A 167 -7.92 -6.04 28.63
CA GLY A 167 -7.74 -7.08 27.62
C GLY A 167 -9.06 -7.56 27.02
N ALA A 168 -9.03 -8.02 25.77
CA ALA A 168 -10.16 -8.71 25.15
C ALA A 168 -10.09 -10.21 25.44
N VAL A 169 -11.18 -10.77 25.95
CA VAL A 169 -11.36 -12.22 26.14
C VAL A 169 -12.35 -12.71 25.11
N TYR A 170 -11.94 -13.71 24.33
CA TYR A 170 -12.81 -14.43 23.40
C TYR A 170 -13.55 -15.54 24.17
N ASN A 171 -14.88 -15.54 24.06
CA ASN A 171 -15.77 -16.46 24.77
C ASN A 171 -15.49 -16.47 26.29
N ASN A 172 -15.42 -17.65 26.92
CA ASN A 172 -15.27 -17.80 28.38
C ASN A 172 -13.92 -18.41 28.79
N LYS A 173 -12.91 -18.47 27.91
CA LYS A 173 -11.72 -19.32 28.15
C LYS A 173 -10.36 -18.61 28.13
N THR A 174 -10.08 -17.70 27.18
CA THR A 174 -8.69 -17.19 27.04
C THR A 174 -8.65 -15.75 26.55
N TRP A 175 -7.66 -14.99 27.06
CA TRP A 175 -7.25 -13.70 26.48
C TRP A 175 -6.92 -13.87 25.00
N ASP A 176 -7.39 -12.95 24.16
CA ASP A 176 -6.87 -12.82 22.80
C ASP A 176 -5.58 -11.99 22.87
N SER A 177 -4.45 -12.67 22.66
CA SER A 177 -3.10 -12.11 22.79
C SER A 177 -2.80 -10.95 21.83
N GLN A 178 -3.70 -10.69 20.87
CA GLN A 178 -3.62 -9.56 19.96
C GLN A 178 -4.08 -8.24 20.57
N TYR A 179 -4.81 -8.26 21.70
CA TYR A 179 -5.51 -7.07 22.18
C TYR A 179 -5.39 -6.87 23.71
N GLY A 180 -4.65 -5.83 24.10
CA GLY A 180 -4.53 -5.45 25.50
C GLY A 180 -3.82 -4.11 25.70
N ASP A 181 -4.53 -3.15 26.29
CA ASP A 181 -4.02 -1.81 26.60
C ASP A 181 -3.74 -1.65 28.11
N TRP A 182 -2.69 -0.92 28.51
CA TRP A 182 -2.42 -0.63 29.94
C TRP A 182 -2.12 0.84 30.27
N ASP A 183 -2.07 1.74 29.30
CA ASP A 183 -2.05 3.18 29.58
C ASP A 183 -2.78 3.94 28.48
N ILE A 184 -4.10 4.13 28.63
CA ILE A 184 -4.93 4.79 27.61
C ILE A 184 -5.09 6.27 27.96
N THR A 185 -4.81 7.12 26.98
CA THR A 185 -5.16 8.55 27.01
C THR A 185 -5.93 8.92 25.74
N ILE A 186 -7.06 9.60 25.89
CA ILE A 186 -7.88 10.13 24.79
C ILE A 186 -8.08 11.61 25.03
N GLN A 187 -7.65 12.46 24.10
CA GLN A 187 -7.68 13.90 24.28
C GLN A 187 -8.33 14.62 23.10
N THR A 188 -8.92 15.78 23.35
CA THR A 188 -9.45 16.64 22.29
C THR A 188 -8.35 16.99 21.30
N PHE A 189 -8.69 16.96 20.02
CA PHE A 189 -7.74 17.20 18.95
C PHE A 189 -8.27 18.29 18.01
N LYS A 190 -7.42 19.28 17.71
CA LYS A 190 -7.84 20.53 17.04
C LYS A 190 -7.00 20.85 15.80
N GLU A 191 -5.96 20.07 15.51
CA GLU A 191 -5.12 20.32 14.34
C GLU A 191 -5.90 20.06 13.05
N LYS A 192 -5.56 20.82 12.01
CA LYS A 192 -6.19 20.75 10.70
C LYS A 192 -5.12 20.69 9.62
N PRO A 193 -5.37 20.00 8.49
CA PRO A 193 -4.48 20.06 7.35
C PRO A 193 -4.28 21.52 6.92
N VAL A 194 -3.05 21.87 6.58
CA VAL A 194 -2.74 23.21 6.08
C VAL A 194 -3.35 23.40 4.69
N THR A 195 -3.72 24.63 4.35
CA THR A 195 -4.14 25.01 3.00
C THR A 195 -3.51 26.36 2.63
N PRO A 196 -3.05 26.53 1.39
CA PRO A 196 -2.58 27.84 0.94
C PRO A 196 -3.75 28.84 0.89
N PRO A 197 -3.49 30.14 1.11
CA PRO A 197 -4.44 31.20 0.80
C PRO A 197 -4.85 31.19 -0.67
N SER A 198 -6.06 31.69 -0.98
CA SER A 198 -6.55 31.76 -2.36
C SER A 198 -5.72 32.68 -3.26
N SER A 199 -5.01 33.66 -2.68
CA SER A 199 -4.09 34.58 -3.36
C SER A 199 -2.72 33.97 -3.68
N ALA A 200 -2.41 32.79 -3.16
CA ALA A 200 -1.08 32.20 -3.29
C ALA A 200 -0.74 31.93 -4.77
N GLN A 201 0.47 32.29 -5.17
CA GLN A 201 0.94 32.08 -6.53
C GLN A 201 1.24 30.60 -6.77
N LYS A 202 0.52 29.99 -7.71
CA LYS A 202 0.72 28.59 -8.07
C LYS A 202 1.91 28.40 -9.01
N LYS A 203 2.71 27.38 -8.73
CA LYS A 203 3.81 26.88 -9.57
C LYS A 203 3.80 25.35 -9.54
N GLN A 204 4.64 24.75 -10.36
CA GLN A 204 4.86 23.30 -10.36
C GLN A 204 6.34 23.00 -10.18
N TYR A 205 6.61 21.84 -9.59
CA TYR A 205 7.94 21.27 -9.44
C TYR A 205 7.91 19.83 -9.92
N THR A 206 9.03 19.32 -10.41
CA THR A 206 9.27 17.87 -10.42
C THR A 206 9.86 17.46 -9.09
N LEU A 207 9.41 16.32 -8.59
CA LEU A 207 9.86 15.69 -7.37
C LEU A 207 10.68 14.45 -7.72
N THR A 208 11.89 14.37 -7.18
CA THR A 208 12.70 13.16 -7.13
C THR A 208 13.25 12.94 -5.72
N SER A 209 13.59 11.71 -5.40
CA SER A 209 14.25 11.34 -4.15
C SER A 209 15.16 10.14 -4.41
N LYS A 210 15.92 9.70 -3.40
CA LYS A 210 16.71 8.46 -3.50
C LYS A 210 15.81 7.21 -3.63
N THR A 211 14.61 7.25 -3.06
CA THR A 211 13.59 6.19 -3.16
C THR A 211 12.68 6.33 -4.39
N GLU A 212 12.68 7.50 -5.03
CA GLU A 212 11.86 7.84 -6.19
C GLU A 212 12.70 8.55 -7.25
N THR A 213 13.40 7.76 -8.07
CA THR A 213 14.33 8.27 -9.08
C THR A 213 13.62 8.78 -10.33
N SER A 214 12.42 8.28 -10.62
CA SER A 214 11.59 8.77 -11.72
C SER A 214 10.87 10.05 -11.29
N PRO A 215 11.10 11.19 -11.97
CA PRO A 215 10.46 12.43 -11.61
C PRO A 215 8.94 12.34 -11.78
N ARG A 216 8.22 13.09 -10.94
CA ARG A 216 6.78 13.35 -11.09
C ARG A 216 6.45 14.78 -10.72
N ILE A 217 5.39 15.31 -11.33
CA ILE A 217 4.96 16.69 -11.09
C ILE A 217 4.24 16.79 -9.74
N VAL A 218 4.59 17.81 -8.97
CA VAL A 218 3.91 18.24 -7.75
C VAL A 218 3.53 19.70 -7.86
N GLU A 219 2.46 20.08 -7.15
CA GLU A 219 1.98 21.45 -7.12
C GLU A 219 2.65 22.20 -5.97
N ALA A 220 2.98 23.47 -6.22
CA ALA A 220 3.45 24.41 -5.22
C ALA A 220 2.57 25.66 -5.21
N ALA A 221 2.33 26.24 -4.04
CA ALA A 221 1.71 27.54 -3.90
C ALA A 221 2.55 28.41 -2.97
N PHE A 222 2.85 29.64 -3.39
CA PHE A 222 3.71 30.58 -2.68
C PHE A 222 2.88 31.72 -2.12
N ASP A 223 3.02 31.97 -0.82
CA ASP A 223 2.41 33.12 -0.15
C ASP A 223 3.42 33.74 0.81
N ASN A 224 3.94 34.92 0.47
CA ASN A 224 5.01 35.57 1.22
C ASN A 224 6.22 34.63 1.45
N ASN A 225 6.51 34.29 2.71
CA ASN A 225 7.59 33.38 3.09
C ASN A 225 7.15 31.92 3.15
N ASP A 226 5.90 31.59 2.82
CA ASP A 226 5.40 30.22 2.91
C ASP A 226 5.37 29.55 1.53
N ILE A 227 5.75 28.27 1.51
CA ILE A 227 5.66 27.38 0.35
C ILE A 227 4.76 26.22 0.75
N TYR A 228 3.65 26.04 0.05
CA TYR A 228 2.76 24.91 0.22
C TYR A 228 3.01 23.92 -0.91
N LEU A 229 3.25 22.66 -0.59
CA LEU A 229 3.53 21.59 -1.53
C LEU A 229 2.41 20.54 -1.47
N LYS A 230 1.84 20.18 -2.62
CA LYS A 230 0.81 19.15 -2.73
C LYS A 230 1.22 18.07 -3.71
N GLY A 231 0.80 16.84 -3.40
CA GLY A 231 1.16 15.66 -4.17
C GLY A 231 2.44 15.01 -3.68
N LEU A 232 3.02 15.37 -2.53
CA LEU A 232 4.26 14.74 -2.05
C LEU A 232 4.13 13.23 -1.82
N PHE A 233 2.94 12.72 -1.51
CA PHE A 233 2.73 11.31 -1.17
C PHE A 233 1.93 10.57 -2.24
N LYS A 234 2.29 9.30 -2.51
CA LYS A 234 1.64 8.45 -3.53
C LYS A 234 0.28 7.89 -3.11
N SER A 235 0.03 7.75 -1.81
CA SER A 235 -1.26 7.28 -1.31
C SER A 235 -2.38 8.18 -1.83
N ALA A 236 -3.41 7.58 -2.44
CA ALA A 236 -4.55 8.33 -2.97
C ALA A 236 -5.22 9.22 -1.91
N LYS A 237 -5.22 8.76 -0.64
CA LYS A 237 -5.76 9.49 0.50
C LYS A 237 -4.99 10.79 0.80
N LEU A 238 -3.68 10.81 0.55
CA LEU A 238 -2.78 11.92 0.85
C LEU A 238 -2.33 12.72 -0.39
N ALA A 239 -2.64 12.26 -1.61
CA ALA A 239 -2.20 12.87 -2.86
C ALA A 239 -2.62 14.34 -3.00
N ASN A 240 -3.74 14.74 -2.39
CA ASN A 240 -4.26 16.11 -2.45
C ASN A 240 -4.00 16.94 -1.18
N VAL A 241 -3.23 16.41 -0.23
CA VAL A 241 -2.90 17.09 1.02
C VAL A 241 -1.72 18.04 0.82
N TRP A 242 -1.80 19.23 1.41
CA TRP A 242 -0.71 20.21 1.40
C TRP A 242 0.24 20.02 2.58
N VAL A 243 1.52 20.26 2.32
CA VAL A 243 2.58 20.41 3.31
C VAL A 243 3.17 21.81 3.20
N LYS A 244 3.24 22.54 4.31
CA LYS A 244 3.79 23.89 4.39
C LYS A 244 5.25 23.88 4.83
N LEU A 245 6.07 24.61 4.09
CA LEU A 245 7.41 25.06 4.44
C LEU A 245 7.39 26.57 4.68
N THR A 246 8.32 27.08 5.48
CA THR A 246 8.57 28.52 5.61
C THR A 246 10.01 28.83 5.24
N THR A 247 10.21 29.84 4.39
CA THR A 247 11.52 30.28 3.89
C THR A 247 12.25 31.13 4.92
N ASP A 248 13.55 30.91 5.02
CA ASP A 248 14.51 31.70 5.79
C ASP A 248 15.80 31.89 4.95
N GLY A 249 15.88 33.01 4.24
CA GLY A 249 16.94 33.28 3.27
C GLY A 249 16.98 32.20 2.17
N ASN A 250 18.12 31.51 2.04
CA ASN A 250 18.32 30.43 1.06
C ASN A 250 17.88 29.06 1.60
N LYS A 251 16.96 29.01 2.57
CA LYS A 251 16.44 27.78 3.16
C LYS A 251 14.92 27.77 3.18
N ALA A 252 14.33 26.59 3.18
CA ALA A 252 12.92 26.37 3.48
C ALA A 252 12.76 25.27 4.53
N VAL A 253 11.93 25.49 5.54
CA VAL A 253 11.86 24.63 6.73
C VAL A 253 10.44 24.09 6.93
N MET A 254 10.33 22.77 7.13
CA MET A 254 9.14 22.10 7.66
C MET A 254 9.40 21.69 9.12
N PRO A 255 8.65 22.20 10.11
CA PRO A 255 8.64 21.59 11.43
C PRO A 255 8.16 20.13 11.35
N THR A 256 8.74 19.26 12.17
CA THR A 256 8.27 17.86 12.26
C THR A 256 6.84 17.79 12.78
N ASN A 257 6.15 16.68 12.51
CA ASN A 257 4.75 16.44 12.90
C ASN A 257 3.74 17.46 12.34
N GLN A 258 3.81 17.73 11.03
CA GLN A 258 2.76 18.49 10.37
C GLN A 258 1.57 17.58 10.03
N TYR A 259 0.38 17.93 10.49
CA TYR A 259 -0.81 17.10 10.35
C TYR A 259 -1.30 16.98 8.90
N LEU A 260 -1.56 15.74 8.46
CA LEU A 260 -1.97 15.40 7.09
C LEU A 260 -3.45 15.00 6.98
N GLY A 261 -4.14 14.80 8.11
CA GLY A 261 -5.50 14.25 8.13
C GLY A 261 -5.53 12.85 8.74
N THR A 262 -6.61 12.11 8.47
CA THR A 262 -6.77 10.72 8.95
C THR A 262 -6.55 9.71 7.83
N THR A 263 -5.96 8.56 8.17
CA THR A 263 -5.72 7.45 7.24
C THR A 263 -5.89 6.11 7.94
N VAL A 264 -6.09 5.05 7.16
CA VAL A 264 -5.98 3.65 7.60
C VAL A 264 -4.72 3.02 7.00
N LYS A 265 -4.20 1.94 7.60
CA LYS A 265 -2.98 1.28 7.10
C LYS A 265 -3.11 0.82 5.64
N THR A 266 -4.30 0.41 5.20
CA THR A 266 -4.57 -0.02 3.82
C THR A 266 -4.54 1.12 2.79
N ASP A 267 -4.45 2.38 3.22
CA ASP A 267 -4.21 3.51 2.31
C ASP A 267 -2.76 3.50 1.75
N PHE A 268 -1.86 2.70 2.33
CA PHE A 268 -0.44 2.63 2.00
C PHE A 268 0.02 1.25 1.51
N LYS A 269 -0.73 0.20 1.84
CA LYS A 269 -0.41 -1.19 1.49
C LYS A 269 -1.66 -1.98 1.15
N SER A 270 -1.49 -3.08 0.41
CA SER A 270 -2.59 -3.88 -0.11
C SER A 270 -3.45 -4.55 0.98
N TYR A 271 -2.88 -4.81 2.16
CA TYR A 271 -3.54 -5.51 3.24
C TYR A 271 -3.02 -5.10 4.63
N SER A 272 -3.90 -5.08 5.63
CA SER A 272 -3.60 -4.88 7.05
C SER A 272 -4.63 -5.61 7.91
N ASN A 273 -4.20 -6.25 9.00
CA ASN A 273 -5.08 -6.79 10.05
C ASN A 273 -5.43 -5.74 11.13
N ASP A 274 -4.84 -4.56 11.03
CA ASP A 274 -5.17 -3.37 11.79
C ASP A 274 -5.94 -2.44 10.87
N MET A 275 -7.24 -2.34 11.16
CA MET A 275 -8.24 -1.58 10.42
C MET A 275 -8.56 -0.23 11.11
N ALA A 276 -7.84 0.10 12.19
CA ALA A 276 -8.10 1.34 12.90
C ALA A 276 -7.72 2.56 12.05
N GLU A 277 -8.45 3.65 12.27
CA GLU A 277 -8.14 4.95 11.69
C GLU A 277 -7.15 5.70 12.59
N TYR A 278 -6.19 6.38 11.98
CA TYR A 278 -5.14 7.13 12.65
C TYR A 278 -5.10 8.58 12.17
N HIS A 279 -4.79 9.50 13.08
CA HIS A 279 -4.28 10.81 12.76
C HIS A 279 -2.87 10.69 12.21
N THR A 280 -2.62 11.26 11.04
CA THR A 280 -1.39 11.00 10.27
C THR A 280 -0.61 12.29 10.07
N TYR A 281 0.72 12.18 10.08
CA TYR A 281 1.63 13.30 10.11
C TYR A 281 2.78 13.14 9.13
N ALA A 282 3.23 14.27 8.57
CA ALA A 282 4.53 14.40 7.93
C ALA A 282 5.57 14.70 9.01
N ALA A 283 6.59 13.85 9.13
CA ALA A 283 7.64 13.99 10.12
C ALA A 283 9.03 13.94 9.47
N ALA A 284 9.95 14.71 10.05
CA ALA A 284 11.32 14.81 9.63
C ALA A 284 12.20 13.82 10.40
N PHE A 285 13.13 13.20 9.70
CA PHE A 285 14.05 12.21 10.25
C PHE A 285 15.47 12.46 9.71
N ASN A 286 16.48 12.34 10.57
CA ASN A 286 17.89 12.37 10.15
C ASN A 286 18.33 11.05 9.50
N ASN A 287 17.69 9.95 9.91
CA ASN A 287 17.89 8.61 9.37
C ASN A 287 16.69 7.72 9.74
N GLU A 288 16.73 6.42 9.42
CA GLU A 288 15.62 5.49 9.62
C GLU A 288 14.98 5.51 11.01
N THR A 289 15.78 5.71 12.07
CA THR A 289 15.35 5.60 13.47
C THR A 289 15.49 6.90 14.28
N THR A 290 16.10 7.94 13.70
CA THR A 290 16.39 9.18 14.42
C THR A 290 15.51 10.32 13.91
N ILE A 291 14.57 10.75 14.75
CA ILE A 291 13.67 11.88 14.47
C ILE A 291 14.48 13.18 14.45
N ALA A 292 14.09 14.09 13.56
CA ALA A 292 14.58 15.45 13.50
C ALA A 292 13.46 16.42 13.89
N ASP A 293 13.81 17.56 14.50
CA ASP A 293 12.83 18.60 14.85
C ASP A 293 12.24 19.30 13.61
N LYS A 294 12.98 19.27 12.50
CA LYS A 294 12.60 19.89 11.24
C LYS A 294 13.24 19.20 10.03
N LEU A 295 12.59 19.34 8.89
CA LEU A 295 13.15 19.07 7.57
C LEU A 295 13.58 20.40 6.95
N GLU A 296 14.85 20.52 6.61
CA GLU A 296 15.43 21.75 6.05
C GLU A 296 15.86 21.52 4.61
N PHE A 297 15.31 22.31 3.69
CA PHE A 297 15.72 22.37 2.30
C PHE A 297 16.70 23.53 2.11
N SER A 298 17.78 23.29 1.39
CA SER A 298 18.57 24.34 0.76
C SER A 298 17.86 24.79 -0.51
N ILE A 299 17.78 26.10 -0.73
CA ILE A 299 17.24 26.71 -1.94
C ILE A 299 18.42 27.19 -2.79
N ASN A 300 18.56 26.67 -4.01
CA ASN A 300 19.50 27.23 -4.97
C ASN A 300 18.95 28.57 -5.49
N PRO A 301 19.60 29.71 -5.24
CA PRO A 301 19.06 31.03 -5.61
C PRO A 301 19.04 31.26 -7.13
N THR A 302 19.85 30.53 -7.89
CA THR A 302 19.94 30.65 -9.35
C THR A 302 18.87 29.82 -10.05
N THR A 303 18.67 28.57 -9.60
CA THR A 303 17.78 27.62 -10.28
C THR A 303 16.42 27.48 -9.61
N GLY A 304 16.26 27.92 -8.36
CA GLY A 304 15.06 27.72 -7.56
C GLY A 304 14.83 26.27 -7.12
N VAL A 305 15.84 25.39 -7.27
CA VAL A 305 15.80 24.00 -6.80
C VAL A 305 15.82 23.96 -5.27
N LEU A 306 14.92 23.20 -4.67
CA LEU A 306 14.93 22.88 -3.24
C LEU A 306 15.50 21.47 -3.06
N SER A 307 16.49 21.28 -2.21
CA SER A 307 17.04 19.96 -1.89
C SER A 307 17.30 19.79 -0.40
N ASN A 308 17.13 18.58 0.11
CA ASN A 308 17.57 18.21 1.46
C ASN A 308 18.28 16.85 1.44
N ASN A 309 18.96 16.51 2.54
CA ASN A 309 19.69 15.25 2.71
C ASN A 309 19.06 14.33 3.78
N ASN A 310 17.90 14.73 4.32
CA ASN A 310 17.20 14.04 5.39
C ASN A 310 16.03 13.23 4.82
N MET A 311 15.24 12.63 5.70
CA MET A 311 14.08 11.83 5.34
C MET A 311 12.78 12.54 5.74
N LEU A 312 11.84 12.59 4.81
CA LEU A 312 10.44 12.90 5.08
C LEU A 312 9.67 11.58 5.16
N LYS A 313 9.01 11.33 6.30
CA LYS A 313 8.21 10.12 6.51
C LYS A 313 6.75 10.46 6.79
N VAL A 314 5.85 9.61 6.31
CA VAL A 314 4.47 9.53 6.80
C VAL A 314 4.44 8.69 8.07
N VAL A 315 3.86 9.24 9.14
CA VAL A 315 3.79 8.62 10.46
C VAL A 315 2.33 8.55 10.91
N LEU A 316 1.90 7.38 11.38
CA LEU A 316 0.63 7.22 12.07
C LEU A 316 0.81 7.66 13.53
N GLY A 317 0.07 8.68 13.95
CA GLY A 317 0.30 9.43 15.18
C GLY A 317 1.49 10.38 15.08
N LYS A 318 1.67 11.23 16.10
CA LYS A 318 2.83 12.12 16.16
C LYS A 318 4.09 11.29 16.34
N SER A 319 5.12 11.60 15.56
CA SER A 319 6.43 11.00 15.75
C SER A 319 7.07 11.48 17.05
N SER A 320 7.64 10.55 17.80
CA SER A 320 8.34 10.79 19.07
C SER A 320 9.33 9.65 19.34
N SER A 321 10.18 9.77 20.37
CA SER A 321 11.10 8.69 20.75
C SER A 321 10.40 7.37 21.10
N THR A 322 9.10 7.41 21.42
CA THR A 322 8.25 6.24 21.70
C THR A 322 7.31 5.87 20.54
N ASN A 323 7.26 6.69 19.48
CA ASN A 323 6.50 6.43 18.25
C ASN A 323 7.36 6.69 17.01
N ILE A 324 8.25 5.72 16.73
CA ILE A 324 9.03 5.66 15.49
C ILE A 324 8.36 4.60 14.60
N PRO A 325 7.99 4.93 13.34
CA PRO A 325 7.40 3.96 12.42
C PRO A 325 8.31 2.74 12.25
N LYS A 326 7.75 1.55 12.48
CA LYS A 326 8.38 0.26 12.16
C LYS A 326 8.05 -0.23 10.75
N GLU A 327 7.01 0.36 10.15
CA GLU A 327 6.54 0.09 8.80
C GLU A 327 6.73 1.34 7.94
N ASP A 328 6.93 1.17 6.64
CA ASP A 328 6.98 2.30 5.70
C ASP A 328 5.58 2.64 5.19
N PHE A 329 5.10 3.83 5.53
CA PHE A 329 3.83 4.39 5.03
C PHE A 329 4.05 5.46 3.95
N GLY A 330 5.31 5.69 3.55
CA GLY A 330 5.68 6.73 2.61
C GLY A 330 6.94 7.42 3.09
N THR A 331 8.06 7.06 2.47
CA THR A 331 9.38 7.61 2.78
C THR A 331 10.01 8.27 1.56
N LEU A 332 10.41 9.53 1.73
CA LEU A 332 11.18 10.29 0.75
C LEU A 332 12.53 10.67 1.36
N GLU A 333 13.58 9.96 0.95
CA GLU A 333 14.96 10.23 1.36
C GLU A 333 15.62 11.19 0.36
N SER A 334 16.25 12.25 0.87
CA SER A 334 16.97 13.24 0.06
C SER A 334 16.10 13.87 -1.03
N LEU A 335 14.96 14.43 -0.63
CA LEU A 335 13.98 15.01 -1.54
C LEU A 335 14.58 16.19 -2.31
N VAL A 336 14.42 16.17 -3.63
CA VAL A 336 14.77 17.26 -4.54
C VAL A 336 13.51 17.71 -5.28
N LEU A 337 13.23 19.00 -5.22
CA LEU A 337 12.16 19.66 -5.95
C LEU A 337 12.80 20.60 -6.97
N THR A 338 12.63 20.30 -8.25
CA THR A 338 13.14 21.14 -9.35
C THR A 338 12.00 21.91 -9.98
N PRO A 339 12.08 23.25 -10.16
CA PRO A 339 11.00 24.00 -10.82
C PRO A 339 10.64 23.39 -12.17
N TYR A 340 9.34 23.17 -12.38
CA TYR A 340 8.82 22.59 -13.60
C TYR A 340 8.12 23.66 -14.44
N LEU A 341 8.54 23.74 -15.69
CA LEU A 341 7.84 24.47 -16.73
C LEU A 341 7.51 23.48 -17.83
N GLN A 342 6.23 23.43 -18.18
CA GLN A 342 5.79 22.61 -19.30
C GLN A 342 6.52 23.06 -20.57
N LYS A 343 7.13 22.10 -21.26
CA LYS A 343 7.74 22.31 -22.57
C LYS A 343 6.98 21.51 -23.62
N ALA A 344 6.99 22.04 -24.83
CA ALA A 344 6.64 21.32 -26.05
C ALA A 344 7.89 20.59 -26.57
N GLY A 345 7.73 19.36 -27.05
CA GLY A 345 8.84 18.57 -27.55
C GLY A 345 8.40 17.20 -28.04
N ASN A 346 9.14 16.67 -29.01
CA ASN A 346 8.95 15.30 -29.49
C ASN A 346 9.45 14.32 -28.42
N PRO A 347 8.63 13.38 -27.95
CA PRO A 347 9.08 12.37 -27.00
C PRO A 347 10.28 11.58 -27.51
N GLU A 348 11.14 11.12 -26.59
CA GLU A 348 12.23 10.21 -26.93
C GLU A 348 11.68 8.91 -27.56
N LYS A 349 12.40 8.38 -28.55
CA LYS A 349 12.07 7.10 -29.18
C LYS A 349 12.09 5.97 -28.13
N PRO A 350 11.05 5.11 -28.06
CA PRO A 350 11.08 3.93 -27.21
C PRO A 350 12.26 3.00 -27.52
N THR A 351 12.76 2.31 -26.50
CA THR A 351 13.80 1.29 -26.68
C THR A 351 13.19 -0.10 -26.63
N LEU A 352 13.41 -0.90 -27.67
CA LEU A 352 12.95 -2.30 -27.68
C LEU A 352 13.62 -3.08 -26.55
N HIS A 353 12.84 -3.86 -25.80
CA HIS A 353 13.37 -4.90 -24.94
C HIS A 353 13.36 -6.25 -25.68
N TYR A 354 12.18 -6.73 -26.06
CA TYR A 354 12.04 -7.90 -26.93
C TYR A 354 10.66 -7.93 -27.60
N CYS A 355 10.54 -8.71 -28.67
CA CYS A 355 9.27 -8.99 -29.34
C CYS A 355 9.25 -10.44 -29.82
N SER A 356 8.47 -11.29 -29.16
CA SER A 356 8.45 -12.72 -29.44
C SER A 356 7.04 -13.30 -29.54
N ALA A 357 6.91 -14.41 -30.25
CA ALA A 357 5.71 -15.24 -30.30
C ALA A 357 5.98 -16.58 -29.62
N SER A 358 5.08 -16.99 -28.73
CA SER A 358 5.10 -18.29 -28.06
C SER A 358 3.73 -18.96 -28.17
N GLU A 359 3.72 -20.25 -28.48
CA GLU A 359 2.51 -21.06 -28.46
C GLU A 359 2.15 -21.47 -27.03
N SER A 360 0.86 -21.59 -26.75
CA SER A 360 0.35 -22.22 -25.55
C SER A 360 0.73 -23.71 -25.53
N TYR A 361 0.75 -24.30 -24.35
CA TYR A 361 1.15 -25.71 -24.18
C TYR A 361 0.29 -26.69 -25.00
N ASP A 362 -0.98 -26.37 -25.17
CA ASP A 362 -1.96 -27.13 -25.96
C ASP A 362 -2.01 -26.70 -27.43
N TYR A 363 -1.11 -25.81 -27.87
CA TYR A 363 -1.01 -25.27 -29.23
C TYR A 363 -2.31 -24.60 -29.75
N SER A 364 -3.22 -24.23 -28.84
CA SER A 364 -4.50 -23.61 -29.20
C SER A 364 -4.40 -22.10 -29.40
N LEU A 365 -3.35 -21.47 -28.88
CA LEU A 365 -3.17 -20.03 -28.86
C LEU A 365 -1.71 -19.65 -29.07
N THR A 366 -1.44 -18.70 -29.97
CA THR A 366 -0.13 -18.03 -30.04
C THR A 366 -0.24 -16.69 -29.35
N THR A 367 0.60 -16.47 -28.34
CA THR A 367 0.73 -15.19 -27.65
C THR A 367 1.97 -14.47 -28.18
N ILE A 368 1.78 -13.27 -28.72
CA ILE A 368 2.87 -12.36 -29.06
C ILE A 368 3.06 -11.39 -27.90
N THR A 369 4.29 -11.28 -27.42
CA THR A 369 4.68 -10.36 -26.36
C THR A 369 5.63 -9.32 -26.91
N LEU A 370 5.25 -8.05 -26.84
CA LEU A 370 6.11 -6.91 -27.11
C LEU A 370 6.44 -6.21 -25.80
N ALA A 371 7.71 -6.19 -25.43
CA ALA A 371 8.23 -5.45 -24.29
C ALA A 371 9.16 -4.32 -24.75
N PHE A 372 9.01 -3.14 -24.14
CA PHE A 372 9.82 -1.96 -24.47
C PHE A 372 9.93 -0.99 -23.31
N TYR A 373 10.99 -0.18 -23.33
CA TYR A 373 11.25 0.87 -22.35
C TYR A 373 10.83 2.23 -22.89
N VAL A 374 10.22 3.04 -22.02
CA VAL A 374 9.79 4.41 -22.30
C VAL A 374 10.29 5.35 -21.24
N LYS A 375 10.56 6.60 -21.61
CA LYS A 375 10.87 7.68 -20.67
C LYS A 375 9.89 8.83 -20.85
N SER A 376 9.69 9.60 -19.79
CA SER A 376 8.88 10.81 -19.80
C SER A 376 9.75 12.03 -20.15
N VAL A 377 10.51 11.94 -21.23
CA VAL A 377 11.38 13.02 -21.71
C VAL A 377 11.24 13.23 -23.21
N ASP A 378 11.56 14.43 -23.68
CA ASP A 378 11.75 14.70 -25.11
C ASP A 378 13.15 14.28 -25.58
N VAL A 379 13.40 14.43 -26.89
CA VAL A 379 14.69 14.13 -27.53
C VAL A 379 15.88 14.93 -26.96
N ASP A 380 15.61 16.05 -26.29
CA ASP A 380 16.62 16.92 -25.65
C ASP A 380 16.79 16.60 -24.14
N GLY A 381 16.04 15.62 -23.63
CA GLY A 381 16.07 15.21 -22.23
C GLY A 381 15.23 16.07 -21.28
N ASN A 382 14.39 16.98 -21.80
CA ASN A 382 13.45 17.73 -20.96
C ASN A 382 12.31 16.83 -20.49
N TYR A 383 11.95 16.93 -19.21
CA TYR A 383 10.85 16.16 -18.65
C TYR A 383 9.49 16.59 -19.24
N LEU A 384 8.71 15.61 -19.69
CA LEU A 384 7.35 15.76 -20.23
C LEU A 384 6.33 15.25 -19.21
N ASP A 385 5.18 15.94 -19.10
CA ASP A 385 4.09 15.52 -18.21
C ASP A 385 3.50 14.19 -18.71
N PRO A 386 3.66 13.06 -17.96
CA PRO A 386 3.15 11.77 -18.39
C PRO A 386 1.63 11.72 -18.56
N ASN A 387 0.87 12.61 -17.90
CA ASN A 387 -0.58 12.66 -18.03
C ASN A 387 -1.04 13.21 -19.39
N LYS A 388 -0.13 13.85 -20.12
CA LYS A 388 -0.35 14.34 -21.49
C LYS A 388 0.34 13.47 -22.54
N MET A 389 0.85 12.31 -22.12
CA MET A 389 1.50 11.34 -22.98
C MET A 389 0.61 10.12 -23.19
N TYR A 390 0.69 9.56 -24.39
CA TYR A 390 0.13 8.25 -24.73
C TYR A 390 1.02 7.59 -25.78
N TYR A 391 0.73 6.34 -26.13
CA TYR A 391 1.38 5.68 -27.25
C TYR A 391 0.38 4.98 -28.15
N ASN A 392 0.74 4.90 -29.43
CA ASN A 392 0.03 4.16 -30.45
C ASN A 392 0.84 2.94 -30.87
N VAL A 393 0.12 1.86 -31.17
CA VAL A 393 0.68 0.61 -31.68
C VAL A 393 0.25 0.47 -33.13
N TYR A 394 1.17 0.13 -34.03
CA TYR A 394 0.88 -0.15 -35.43
C TYR A 394 1.27 -1.59 -35.73
N VAL A 395 0.32 -2.34 -36.29
CA VAL A 395 0.49 -3.77 -36.63
C VAL A 395 0.82 -3.89 -38.11
N ASN A 396 1.84 -4.69 -38.42
CA ASN A 396 2.35 -4.91 -39.77
C ASN A 396 2.62 -3.58 -40.48
N ASP A 397 2.12 -3.40 -41.70
CA ASP A 397 2.28 -2.16 -42.48
C ASP A 397 1.07 -1.21 -42.37
N SER A 398 0.20 -1.41 -41.35
CA SER A 398 -0.96 -0.55 -41.12
C SER A 398 -0.53 0.90 -40.84
N LYS A 399 -1.22 1.85 -41.47
CA LYS A 399 -1.10 3.29 -41.18
C LYS A 399 -2.03 3.75 -40.06
N GLU A 400 -3.02 2.94 -39.70
CA GLU A 400 -3.93 3.22 -38.60
C GLU A 400 -3.46 2.53 -37.31
N PRO A 401 -3.56 3.21 -36.15
CA PRO A 401 -3.28 2.60 -34.86
C PRO A 401 -4.17 1.36 -34.62
N PHE A 402 -3.57 0.33 -34.05
CA PHE A 402 -4.25 -0.87 -33.61
C PHE A 402 -5.24 -0.53 -32.49
N LYS A 403 -6.48 -0.98 -32.66
CA LYS A 403 -7.55 -0.77 -31.70
C LYS A 403 -7.63 -1.95 -30.74
N PHE A 404 -7.32 -1.70 -29.47
CA PHE A 404 -7.58 -2.62 -28.37
C PHE A 404 -9.06 -2.58 -28.03
N THR A 405 -9.73 -3.73 -28.06
CA THR A 405 -11.17 -3.83 -27.78
C THR A 405 -11.44 -4.69 -26.55
N ARG A 406 -12.47 -4.35 -25.79
CA ARG A 406 -12.86 -5.14 -24.60
C ARG A 406 -13.26 -6.57 -24.90
N THR A 407 -13.71 -6.84 -26.13
CA THR A 407 -14.03 -8.20 -26.58
C THR A 407 -12.80 -9.08 -26.65
N LYS A 408 -11.66 -8.54 -27.10
CA LYS A 408 -10.39 -9.30 -27.19
C LYS A 408 -9.54 -9.19 -25.92
N PHE A 409 -9.63 -8.05 -25.22
CA PHE A 409 -8.84 -7.73 -24.03
C PHE A 409 -9.80 -7.37 -22.89
N PRO A 410 -10.35 -8.36 -22.16
CA PRO A 410 -11.47 -8.15 -21.25
C PRO A 410 -11.16 -7.26 -20.03
N TYR A 411 -9.88 -7.09 -19.68
CA TYR A 411 -9.47 -6.31 -18.53
C TYR A 411 -9.21 -4.83 -18.82
N ILE A 412 -9.32 -4.39 -20.08
CA ILE A 412 -9.23 -2.96 -20.38
C ILE A 412 -10.51 -2.21 -19.99
N GLU A 413 -10.37 -0.96 -19.58
CA GLU A 413 -11.50 -0.14 -19.13
C GLU A 413 -12.50 0.19 -20.26
N LYS A 414 -11.97 0.46 -21.46
CA LYS A 414 -12.70 0.86 -22.67
C LYS A 414 -11.87 0.55 -23.90
N ASP A 415 -12.52 0.45 -25.05
CA ASP A 415 -11.83 0.37 -26.34
C ASP A 415 -10.90 1.57 -26.53
N MET A 416 -9.67 1.35 -27.00
CA MET A 416 -8.68 2.41 -27.16
C MET A 416 -7.67 2.14 -28.28
N THR A 417 -7.21 3.23 -28.90
CA THR A 417 -6.06 3.27 -29.82
C THR A 417 -4.90 4.07 -29.21
N ASN A 418 -5.23 5.10 -28.43
CA ASN A 418 -4.30 5.92 -27.68
C ASN A 418 -4.19 5.33 -26.28
N ILE A 419 -3.14 4.54 -26.03
CA ILE A 419 -2.92 3.95 -24.71
C ILE A 419 -2.24 4.99 -23.82
N PRO A 420 -2.86 5.47 -22.72
CA PRO A 420 -2.24 6.46 -21.86
C PRO A 420 -0.88 5.98 -21.33
N PHE A 421 0.07 6.89 -21.16
CA PHE A 421 1.46 6.54 -20.84
C PHE A 421 1.62 5.67 -19.58
N ASN A 422 0.80 5.93 -18.55
CA ASN A 422 0.78 5.22 -17.27
C ASN A 422 -0.38 4.19 -17.17
N TYR A 423 -0.98 3.81 -18.29
CA TYR A 423 -2.07 2.84 -18.30
C TYR A 423 -1.55 1.40 -18.17
N GLN A 424 -2.15 0.67 -17.23
CA GLN A 424 -2.16 -0.79 -17.18
C GLN A 424 -3.62 -1.25 -17.13
N ASP A 425 -3.90 -2.44 -17.63
CA ASP A 425 -5.23 -3.02 -17.44
C ASP A 425 -5.49 -3.41 -15.97
N LYS A 426 -6.74 -3.76 -15.66
CA LYS A 426 -7.18 -4.05 -14.28
C LYS A 426 -6.38 -5.18 -13.60
N LYS A 427 -5.81 -6.11 -14.36
CA LYS A 427 -5.03 -7.24 -13.85
C LYS A 427 -3.53 -7.08 -14.08
N ASN A 428 -3.09 -6.00 -14.72
CA ASN A 428 -1.72 -5.82 -15.21
C ASN A 428 -1.30 -7.04 -16.06
N ASP A 429 -2.16 -7.46 -17.00
CA ASP A 429 -2.06 -8.74 -17.72
C ASP A 429 -1.68 -8.57 -19.20
N ASP A 430 -2.56 -7.99 -20.01
CA ASP A 430 -2.37 -7.75 -21.45
C ASP A 430 -1.62 -6.45 -21.73
N ILE A 431 -1.94 -5.40 -20.98
CA ILE A 431 -1.26 -4.10 -21.03
C ILE A 431 -0.64 -3.87 -19.66
N LYS A 432 0.66 -4.09 -19.58
CA LYS A 432 1.39 -4.09 -18.32
C LYS A 432 2.35 -2.92 -18.18
N ILE A 433 2.54 -2.49 -16.93
CA ILE A 433 3.60 -1.58 -16.52
C ILE A 433 4.48 -2.25 -15.46
N ALA A 434 5.79 -2.15 -15.66
CA ALA A 434 6.80 -2.51 -14.69
C ALA A 434 7.91 -1.45 -14.72
N GLY A 435 7.80 -0.43 -13.85
CA GLY A 435 8.69 0.73 -13.90
C GLY A 435 8.57 1.49 -15.23
N ASP A 436 9.69 1.66 -15.92
CA ASP A 436 9.78 2.29 -17.24
C ASP A 436 9.47 1.32 -18.40
N GLN A 437 9.26 0.04 -18.11
CA GLN A 437 8.87 -0.96 -19.11
C GLN A 437 7.36 -0.96 -19.35
N ARG A 438 6.99 -1.17 -20.61
CA ARG A 438 5.64 -1.51 -21.09
C ARG A 438 5.68 -2.89 -21.72
N ILE A 439 4.67 -3.71 -21.43
CA ILE A 439 4.52 -5.04 -22.02
C ILE A 439 3.11 -5.14 -22.59
N LEU A 440 3.02 -5.54 -23.86
CA LEU A 440 1.78 -5.73 -24.59
C LEU A 440 1.67 -7.17 -25.07
N HIS A 441 0.54 -7.81 -24.80
CA HIS A 441 0.19 -9.12 -25.35
C HIS A 441 -0.78 -9.00 -26.52
N PHE A 442 -0.60 -9.87 -27.51
CA PHE A 442 -1.49 -10.00 -28.67
C PHE A 442 -1.79 -11.47 -28.94
N TYR A 443 -3.00 -11.74 -29.42
CA TYR A 443 -3.52 -13.09 -29.66
C TYR A 443 -3.84 -13.31 -31.15
N ASP A 444 -2.93 -12.86 -32.01
CA ASP A 444 -3.07 -12.93 -33.47
C ASP A 444 -1.73 -13.31 -34.11
N ALA A 445 -1.59 -14.58 -34.51
CA ALA A 445 -0.37 -15.12 -35.10
C ALA A 445 -0.01 -14.50 -36.47
N SER A 446 -0.92 -13.75 -37.09
CA SER A 446 -0.67 -13.05 -38.36
C SER A 446 0.18 -11.77 -38.19
N ILE A 447 0.36 -11.30 -36.96
CA ILE A 447 1.23 -10.16 -36.66
C ILE A 447 2.68 -10.58 -36.84
N LYS A 448 3.38 -9.95 -37.79
CA LYS A 448 4.80 -10.19 -38.07
C LYS A 448 5.68 -8.99 -37.71
N LYS A 449 5.12 -7.79 -37.72
CA LYS A 449 5.82 -6.55 -37.38
C LYS A 449 4.99 -5.71 -36.43
N LEU A 450 5.65 -5.07 -35.46
CA LEU A 450 5.03 -4.12 -34.53
C LEU A 450 5.82 -2.82 -34.54
N SER A 451 5.12 -1.69 -34.49
CA SER A 451 5.73 -0.38 -34.28
C SER A 451 5.04 0.41 -33.17
N ILE A 452 5.81 1.12 -32.36
CA ILE A 452 5.33 1.99 -31.28
C ILE A 452 5.72 3.43 -31.58
N VAL A 453 4.77 4.34 -31.44
CA VAL A 453 4.98 5.79 -31.49
C VAL A 453 4.49 6.39 -30.18
N MET A 454 5.38 7.10 -29.48
CA MET A 454 4.99 7.91 -28.33
C MET A 454 4.41 9.23 -28.83
N VAL A 455 3.35 9.69 -28.19
CA VAL A 455 2.71 10.96 -28.51
C VAL A 455 2.59 11.79 -27.24
N TYR A 456 2.84 13.08 -27.35
CA TYR A 456 2.68 14.06 -26.30
C TYR A 456 1.85 15.25 -26.77
N GLU A 457 0.90 15.67 -25.95
CA GLU A 457 0.01 16.79 -26.23
C GLU A 457 0.36 18.01 -25.38
N ALA A 458 0.80 19.09 -26.03
CA ALA A 458 1.08 20.35 -25.36
C ALA A 458 0.61 21.51 -26.22
N ASP A 459 0.04 22.54 -25.58
CA ASP A 459 -0.37 23.79 -26.22
C ASP A 459 -1.27 23.61 -27.44
N GLY A 460 -2.17 22.60 -27.38
CA GLY A 460 -3.08 22.26 -28.46
C GLY A 460 -2.42 21.59 -29.67
N LYS A 461 -1.16 21.15 -29.56
CA LYS A 461 -0.40 20.45 -30.60
C LYS A 461 0.00 19.06 -30.14
N GLN A 462 0.14 18.16 -31.13
CA GLN A 462 0.68 16.81 -30.95
C GLN A 462 2.14 16.76 -31.40
N TYR A 463 2.94 16.09 -30.59
CA TYR A 463 4.35 15.82 -30.82
C TYR A 463 4.57 14.32 -30.76
N SER A 464 5.31 13.77 -31.72
CA SER A 464 5.48 12.32 -31.86
C SER A 464 6.94 11.93 -31.83
N SER A 465 7.26 10.80 -31.22
CA SER A 465 8.59 10.21 -31.31
C SER A 465 8.83 9.64 -32.71
N GLU A 466 10.10 9.41 -33.04
CA GLU A 466 10.44 8.43 -34.07
C GLU A 466 9.85 7.05 -33.71
N PRO A 467 9.38 6.26 -34.68
CA PRO A 467 8.81 4.95 -34.41
C PRO A 467 9.89 3.97 -33.96
N MET A 468 9.57 3.17 -32.94
CA MET A 468 10.32 1.95 -32.60
C MET A 468 9.64 0.78 -33.29
N THR A 469 10.31 0.18 -34.27
CA THR A 469 9.78 -0.92 -35.10
C THR A 469 10.59 -2.18 -34.88
N THR A 470 9.92 -3.33 -34.79
CA THR A 470 10.53 -4.65 -34.63
C THR A 470 9.75 -5.72 -35.38
N GLN A 471 10.45 -6.78 -35.77
CA GLN A 471 9.83 -8.03 -36.23
C GLN A 471 9.50 -8.92 -35.03
N VAL A 472 8.47 -9.75 -35.16
CA VAL A 472 8.11 -10.77 -34.19
C VAL A 472 8.99 -11.99 -34.42
N VAL A 473 9.73 -12.40 -33.40
CA VAL A 473 10.59 -13.59 -33.45
C VAL A 473 9.86 -14.79 -32.83
N THR A 474 9.75 -15.89 -33.56
CA THR A 474 9.26 -17.17 -33.02
C THR A 474 10.39 -17.85 -32.24
N THR A 475 10.09 -18.37 -31.04
CA THR A 475 11.08 -19.10 -30.23
C THR A 475 11.34 -20.54 -30.71
N GLY A 476 10.80 -20.92 -31.89
CA GLY A 476 11.09 -22.18 -32.57
C GLY A 476 12.39 -22.12 -33.37
N ILE A 477 13.06 -23.26 -33.53
CA ILE A 477 14.24 -23.40 -34.41
C ILE A 477 13.77 -23.28 -35.86
N ASP A 478 13.58 -22.05 -36.35
CA ASP A 478 13.17 -21.80 -37.73
C ASP A 478 14.37 -21.61 -38.68
N ASN A 479 15.61 -21.63 -38.16
CA ASN A 479 16.84 -21.45 -38.94
C ASN A 479 17.86 -22.57 -38.71
N ALA A 480 17.45 -23.83 -38.85
CA ALA A 480 18.41 -24.86 -39.25
C ALA A 480 18.65 -24.71 -40.76
N THR A 481 19.74 -24.07 -41.15
CA THR A 481 20.17 -24.03 -42.55
C THR A 481 20.50 -25.46 -42.99
N ILE A 482 19.54 -26.15 -43.60
CA ILE A 482 19.81 -27.45 -44.23
C ILE A 482 20.57 -27.14 -45.52
N ASN A 483 21.89 -27.30 -45.48
CA ASN A 483 22.71 -27.28 -46.69
C ASN A 483 22.27 -28.43 -47.60
N ASN A 484 21.59 -28.11 -48.70
CA ASN A 484 21.09 -29.08 -49.69
C ASN A 484 22.20 -29.70 -50.57
N THR A 485 23.48 -29.49 -50.25
CA THR A 485 24.60 -30.19 -50.89
C THR A 485 24.80 -31.56 -50.24
N THR A 486 24.10 -32.58 -50.73
CA THR A 486 24.31 -33.97 -50.29
C THR A 486 25.65 -34.50 -50.78
N THR A 487 26.66 -34.47 -49.92
CA THR A 487 27.86 -35.30 -50.09
C THR A 487 27.56 -36.73 -49.63
N GLU A 488 27.87 -37.74 -50.44
CA GLU A 488 27.78 -39.16 -50.09
C GLU A 488 29.11 -39.67 -49.52
N GLN A 489 29.04 -40.56 -48.53
CA GLN A 489 30.18 -41.35 -48.05
C GLN A 489 29.87 -42.84 -48.18
N TYR A 490 30.86 -43.61 -48.61
CA TYR A 490 30.73 -45.04 -48.87
C TYR A 490 31.37 -45.85 -47.75
N TYR A 491 30.74 -46.96 -47.38
CA TYR A 491 31.24 -47.88 -46.36
C TYR A 491 31.04 -49.33 -46.83
N SER A 492 31.95 -50.22 -46.42
CA SER A 492 31.71 -51.67 -46.52
C SER A 492 30.75 -52.15 -45.43
N VAL A 493 30.21 -53.36 -45.57
CA VAL A 493 29.21 -53.93 -44.65
C VAL A 493 29.72 -54.13 -43.21
N ASP A 494 31.04 -54.21 -43.05
CA ASP A 494 31.78 -54.24 -41.78
C ASP A 494 32.02 -52.84 -41.17
N GLY A 495 31.57 -51.76 -41.85
CA GLY A 495 31.62 -50.39 -41.35
C GLY A 495 32.89 -49.60 -41.73
N CYS A 496 33.82 -50.18 -42.50
CA CYS A 496 35.02 -49.43 -42.94
C CYS A 496 34.69 -48.41 -44.03
N ARG A 497 35.15 -47.16 -43.88
CA ARG A 497 34.96 -46.07 -44.85
C ARG A 497 35.75 -46.32 -46.14
N ARG A 498 35.14 -46.03 -47.29
CA ARG A 498 35.69 -46.17 -48.64
C ARG A 498 35.59 -44.83 -49.39
N GLN A 499 36.53 -44.61 -50.32
CA GLN A 499 36.51 -43.40 -51.15
C GLN A 499 35.49 -43.48 -52.30
N GLN A 500 35.16 -44.69 -52.76
CA GLN A 500 34.17 -44.95 -53.81
C GLN A 500 33.53 -46.34 -53.62
N PRO A 501 32.34 -46.62 -54.19
CA PRO A 501 31.74 -47.94 -54.16
C PRO A 501 32.65 -49.02 -54.79
N GLN A 502 32.70 -50.21 -54.19
CA GLN A 502 33.44 -51.36 -54.71
C GLN A 502 32.51 -52.48 -55.12
N LYS A 503 32.97 -53.42 -55.96
CA LYS A 503 32.18 -54.59 -56.35
C LYS A 503 31.70 -55.37 -55.11
N GLY A 504 30.40 -55.66 -55.06
CA GLY A 504 29.71 -56.19 -53.88
C GLY A 504 28.74 -55.19 -53.24
N LEU A 505 28.27 -55.51 -52.03
CA LEU A 505 27.29 -54.68 -51.32
C LEU A 505 28.00 -53.54 -50.56
N ASN A 506 27.56 -52.31 -50.81
CA ASN A 506 28.08 -51.09 -50.19
C ASN A 506 26.98 -50.39 -49.39
N ILE A 507 27.36 -49.69 -48.33
CA ILE A 507 26.48 -48.80 -47.57
C ILE A 507 26.83 -47.36 -47.97
N VAL A 508 25.85 -46.62 -48.47
CA VAL A 508 26.00 -45.20 -48.83
C VAL A 508 25.28 -44.37 -47.78
N LYS A 509 26.00 -43.47 -47.13
CA LYS A 509 25.44 -42.50 -46.18
C LYS A 509 25.51 -41.10 -46.79
N SER A 510 24.38 -40.45 -46.88
CA SER A 510 24.28 -39.06 -47.32
C SER A 510 24.38 -38.12 -46.13
N SER A 511 24.98 -36.94 -46.33
CA SER A 511 25.05 -35.87 -45.32
C SER A 511 23.69 -35.37 -44.81
N ASN A 512 22.59 -35.65 -45.54
CA ASN A 512 21.22 -35.42 -45.07
C ASN A 512 20.69 -36.52 -44.12
N GLY A 513 21.54 -37.44 -43.67
CA GLY A 513 21.19 -38.51 -42.72
C GLY A 513 20.61 -39.77 -43.35
N THR A 514 20.31 -39.78 -44.65
CA THR A 514 19.79 -40.98 -45.32
C THR A 514 20.88 -42.05 -45.53
N THR A 515 20.51 -43.32 -45.36
CA THR A 515 21.40 -44.47 -45.59
C THR A 515 20.75 -45.45 -46.55
N LYS A 516 21.47 -45.87 -47.61
CA LYS A 516 21.01 -46.87 -48.59
C LYS A 516 22.06 -47.96 -48.81
N LYS A 517 21.62 -49.15 -49.18
CA LYS A 517 22.50 -50.27 -49.56
C LYS A 517 22.54 -50.37 -51.09
N VAL A 518 23.73 -50.40 -51.69
CA VAL A 518 23.92 -50.44 -53.15
C VAL A 518 24.81 -51.62 -53.51
N LEU A 519 24.31 -52.49 -54.39
CA LEU A 519 25.08 -53.61 -54.94
C LEU A 519 25.74 -53.17 -56.24
N VAL A 520 27.08 -53.16 -56.26
CA VAL A 520 27.86 -52.88 -57.48
C VAL A 520 28.29 -54.23 -58.05
N LYS A 521 27.93 -54.52 -59.30
CA LYS A 521 28.20 -55.82 -59.95
C LYS A 521 29.60 -55.90 -60.54
#